data_AF-A0AAD0C7I3-F1
#
_entry.id   AF-A0AAD0C7I3-F1
#
_cell.length_a   1.000
_cell.length_b   1.000
_cell.length_c   1.000
_cell.angle_alpha   90.00
_cell.angle_beta   90.00
_cell.angle_gamma   90.00
#
_symmetry.space_group_name_H-M   'P 1'
#
loop_
_entity.id
_entity.type
_entity.pdbx_description
1 polymer ?
#
loop_
_entity_poly.entity_id
_entity_poly.type
_entity_poly.pdbx_seq_one_letter_code
_entity_poly.pdbx_strand_id
1 'polypeptide(L)'
;MAILSISVGVAFFAVAMIWFGFSAMFGQMENSGFAYSFILCMFPAFIGLVLIVPSTLYRTVFVFAQKPEQTRKEKVILSLGLLITLLCFSALIKLAFT
;
A
#
# COMPACT_ATOMS: atom_id res chain seq x y z
N MET A 1 1.57 -17.04 6.67
CA MET A 1 1.24 -16.57 5.30
C MET A 1 0.91 -15.07 5.23
N ALA A 2 0.04 -14.52 6.08
CA ALA A 2 -0.36 -13.10 6.01
C ALA A 2 0.81 -12.10 6.03
N ILE A 3 1.86 -12.34 6.81
CA ILE A 3 3.07 -11.48 6.89
C ILE A 3 3.76 -11.32 5.55
N LEU A 4 3.86 -12.43 4.82
CA LEU A 4 4.55 -12.51 3.55
C LEU A 4 3.74 -11.73 2.49
N SER A 5 2.41 -11.89 2.51
CA SER A 5 1.48 -11.09 1.69
C SER A 5 1.61 -9.59 1.96
N ILE A 6 1.66 -9.18 3.24
CA ILE A 6 1.87 -7.77 3.61
C ILE A 6 3.23 -7.28 3.10
N SER A 7 4.30 -8.04 3.30
CA SER A 7 5.64 -7.68 2.85
C SER A 7 5.73 -7.52 1.33
N VAL A 8 5.14 -8.44 0.57
CA VAL A 8 5.11 -8.41 -0.90
C VAL A 8 4.27 -7.22 -1.37
N GLY A 9 3.10 -7.00 -0.77
CA GLY A 9 2.26 -5.86 -1.10
C GLY A 9 2.92 -4.52 -0.78
N VAL A 10 3.66 -4.41 0.34
CA VAL A 10 4.47 -3.22 0.68
C VAL A 10 5.54 -2.96 -0.37
N ALA A 11 6.20 -4.01 -0.88
CA ALA A 11 7.20 -3.86 -1.94
C ALA A 11 6.58 -3.33 -3.24
N PHE A 12 5.45 -3.88 -3.68
CA PHE A 12 4.73 -3.39 -4.86
C PHE A 12 4.24 -1.95 -4.68
N PHE A 13 3.72 -1.62 -3.50
CA PHE A 13 3.27 -0.27 -3.19
C PHE A 13 4.45 0.72 -3.17
N ALA A 14 5.60 0.34 -2.64
CA ALA A 14 6.80 1.17 -2.63
C ALA A 14 7.34 1.42 -4.05
N VAL A 15 7.38 0.39 -4.91
CA VAL A 15 7.78 0.55 -6.31
C VAL A 15 6.83 1.50 -7.03
N ALA A 16 5.51 1.38 -6.80
CA ALA A 16 4.54 2.30 -7.37
C ALA A 16 4.79 3.75 -6.89
N MET A 17 4.99 3.96 -5.59
CA MET A 17 5.26 5.30 -5.06
C MET A 17 6.54 5.93 -5.61
N ILE A 18 7.62 5.14 -5.75
CA ILE A 18 8.88 5.61 -6.34
C ILE A 18 8.68 5.97 -7.81
N TRP A 19 7.98 5.12 -8.56
CA TRP A 19 7.68 5.38 -9.97
C TRP A 19 6.84 6.64 -10.15
N PHE A 20 5.77 6.78 -9.36
CA PHE A 20 4.93 7.97 -9.35
C PHE A 20 5.71 9.23 -8.99
N GLY A 21 6.56 9.17 -7.96
CA GLY A 21 7.41 10.28 -7.55
C GLY A 21 8.37 10.71 -8.66
N PHE A 22 8.96 9.76 -9.37
CA PHE A 22 9.82 10.04 -10.52
C PHE A 22 9.04 10.70 -11.66
N SER A 23 7.87 10.15 -12.03
CA SER A 23 7.01 10.75 -13.04
C SER A 23 6.51 12.14 -12.66
N ALA A 24 6.23 12.40 -11.37
CA ALA A 24 5.78 13.71 -10.89
C ALA A 24 6.88 14.77 -10.87
N MET A 25 8.13 14.38 -10.59
CA MET A 25 9.27 15.32 -10.57
C MET A 25 9.80 15.65 -11.97
N PHE A 26 9.81 14.67 -12.88
CA PHE A 26 10.45 14.80 -14.19
C PHE A 26 9.46 14.88 -15.35
N GLY A 27 8.18 14.57 -15.11
CA GLY A 27 7.14 14.63 -16.13
C GLY A 27 6.60 16.04 -16.33
N GLN A 28 6.51 16.48 -17.58
CA GLN A 28 5.71 17.65 -17.93
C GLN A 28 4.23 17.24 -17.92
N MET A 29 3.40 17.91 -17.09
CA MET A 29 1.97 17.56 -16.93
C MET A 29 1.17 17.60 -18.24
N GLU A 30 1.56 18.45 -19.20
CA GLU A 30 0.92 18.56 -20.52
C GLU A 30 1.30 17.43 -21.48
N ASN A 31 2.29 16.61 -21.13
CA ASN A 31 2.77 15.55 -22.00
C ASN A 31 1.98 14.26 -21.76
N SER A 32 1.52 13.61 -22.84
CA SER A 32 0.76 12.35 -22.79
C SER A 32 1.53 11.23 -22.08
N GLY A 33 2.86 11.30 -22.06
CA GLY A 33 3.74 10.40 -21.31
C GLY A 33 3.56 10.45 -19.80
N PHE A 34 3.11 11.58 -19.23
CA PHE A 34 2.81 11.69 -17.80
C PHE A 34 1.53 10.91 -17.44
N ALA A 35 0.45 11.09 -18.21
CA ALA A 35 -0.79 10.35 -18.02
C ALA A 35 -0.59 8.84 -18.23
N TYR A 36 0.21 8.44 -19.21
CA TYR A 36 0.54 7.03 -19.44
C TYR A 36 1.32 6.42 -18.26
N SER A 37 2.32 7.14 -17.75
CA SER A 37 3.10 6.69 -16.59
C SER A 37 2.23 6.57 -15.32
N PHE A 38 1.26 7.46 -15.16
CA PHE A 38 0.29 7.41 -14.07
C PHE A 38 -0.59 6.15 -14.13
N ILE A 39 -1.15 5.84 -15.32
CA ILE A 39 -1.98 4.65 -15.51
C ILE A 39 -1.16 3.38 -15.27
N LEU A 40 0.08 3.32 -15.75
CA LEU A 40 0.95 2.17 -15.49
C LEU A 40 1.28 2.01 -14.00
N CYS A 41 1.43 3.11 -13.27
CA CYS A 41 1.68 3.09 -11.83
C CYS A 41 0.48 2.58 -11.01
N MET A 42 -0.75 2.74 -11.52
CA MET A 42 -1.95 2.28 -10.83
C MET A 42 -1.99 0.76 -10.65
N PHE A 43 -1.44 -0.02 -11.60
CA PHE A 43 -1.44 -1.48 -11.53
C PHE A 43 -0.66 -2.03 -10.32
N PRO A 44 0.63 -1.74 -10.14
CA PRO A 44 1.39 -2.21 -8.98
C PRO A 44 0.85 -1.64 -7.66
N ALA A 45 0.32 -0.41 -7.66
CA ALA A 45 -0.32 0.17 -6.48
C ALA A 45 -1.57 -0.63 -6.08
N PHE A 46 -2.43 -0.96 -7.04
CA PHE A 46 -3.68 -1.69 -6.79
C PHE A 46 -3.40 -3.13 -6.33
N ILE A 47 -2.47 -3.82 -6.97
CA ILE A 47 -2.02 -5.16 -6.54
C ILE A 47 -1.46 -5.11 -5.12
N GLY A 48 -0.63 -4.10 -4.82
CA GLY A 48 -0.11 -3.86 -3.47
C GLY A 48 -1.23 -3.69 -2.44
N LEU A 49 -2.23 -2.86 -2.73
CA LEU A 49 -3.37 -2.60 -1.84
C LEU A 49 -4.23 -3.85 -1.62
N VAL A 50 -4.56 -4.59 -2.67
CA VAL A 50 -5.34 -5.84 -2.57
C VAL A 50 -4.63 -6.89 -1.72
N LEU A 51 -3.29 -6.90 -1.71
CA LEU A 51 -2.52 -7.79 -0.86
C LEU A 51 -2.41 -7.26 0.58
N ILE A 52 -2.17 -5.97 0.77
CA ILE A 52 -1.97 -5.34 2.07
C ILE A 52 -3.26 -5.30 2.89
N VAL A 53 -4.35 -4.74 2.35
CA VAL A 53 -5.56 -4.38 3.11
C VAL A 53 -6.22 -5.60 3.77
N PRO A 54 -6.60 -6.67 3.05
CA PRO A 54 -7.22 -7.84 3.68
C PRO A 54 -6.25 -8.57 4.61
N SER A 55 -4.96 -8.68 4.24
CA SER A 55 -3.95 -9.39 5.03
C SER A 55 -3.65 -8.67 6.35
N THR A 56 -3.62 -7.34 6.35
CA THR A 56 -3.42 -6.52 7.55
C THR A 56 -4.64 -6.53 8.43
N LEU A 57 -5.86 -6.39 7.90
CA LEU A 57 -7.08 -6.46 8.68
C LEU A 57 -7.22 -7.82 9.38
N TYR A 58 -7.06 -8.93 8.63
CA TYR A 58 -7.10 -10.28 9.19
C TYR A 58 -6.05 -10.46 10.29
N ARG A 59 -4.79 -10.04 10.01
CA ARG A 59 -3.70 -10.23 10.96
C ARG A 59 -3.82 -9.34 12.20
N THR A 60 -4.37 -8.13 12.06
CA THR A 60 -4.60 -7.23 13.20
C THR A 60 -5.67 -7.79 14.12
N VAL A 61 -6.80 -8.26 13.57
CA VAL A 61 -7.86 -8.92 14.36
C VAL A 61 -7.31 -10.16 15.06
N PHE A 62 -6.53 -10.98 14.36
CA PHE A 62 -5.89 -12.17 14.93
C PHE A 62 -4.92 -11.84 16.07
N VAL A 63 -4.09 -10.81 15.92
CA VAL A 63 -3.15 -10.39 16.96
C VAL A 63 -3.88 -9.86 18.20
N PHE A 64 -4.98 -9.12 18.01
CA PHE A 64 -5.81 -8.66 19.12
C PHE A 64 -6.54 -9.79 19.83
N ALA A 65 -7.09 -10.75 19.08
CA ALA A 65 -7.88 -11.85 19.62
C ALA A 65 -7.03 -12.94 20.30
N GLN A 66 -5.90 -13.32 19.69
CA GLN A 66 -5.12 -14.48 20.12
C GLN A 66 -3.80 -14.13 20.80
N LYS A 67 -3.40 -12.84 20.84
CA LYS A 67 -2.13 -12.35 21.41
C LYS A 67 -0.92 -13.26 21.13
N PRO A 68 -0.67 -13.67 19.87
CA PRO A 68 0.47 -14.51 19.54
C PRO A 68 1.79 -13.78 19.84
N GLU A 69 2.83 -14.51 20.25
CA GLU A 69 4.18 -13.96 20.36
C GLU A 69 4.66 -13.51 18.97
N GLN A 70 4.74 -12.19 18.76
CA GLN A 70 5.26 -11.61 17.52
C GLN A 70 6.73 -11.28 17.67
N THR A 71 7.52 -11.65 16.67
CA THR A 71 8.90 -11.17 16.58
C THR A 71 8.93 -9.68 16.22
N ARG A 72 10.00 -8.98 16.61
CA ARG A 72 10.17 -7.53 16.33
C ARG A 72 10.01 -7.18 14.85
N LYS A 73 10.52 -8.04 13.94
CA LYS A 73 10.41 -7.86 12.49
C LYS A 73 8.96 -7.91 12.01
N GLU A 74 8.19 -8.86 12.51
CA GLU A 74 6.79 -9.03 12.12
C GLU A 74 5.88 -7.90 12.60
N LYS A 75 6.20 -7.34 13.78
CA LYS A 75 5.51 -6.18 14.33
C LYS A 75 5.73 -4.95 13.43
N VAL A 76 6.95 -4.75 12.95
CA VAL A 76 7.29 -3.67 12.00
C VAL A 76 6.55 -3.86 10.67
N ILE A 77 6.52 -5.07 10.11
CA ILE A 77 5.79 -5.36 8.86
C ILE A 77 4.29 -5.10 9.04
N LEU A 78 3.72 -5.55 10.17
CA LEU A 78 2.31 -5.34 10.47
C LEU A 78 1.99 -3.85 10.63
N SER A 79 2.83 -3.08 11.32
CA SER A 79 2.63 -1.63 11.48
C SER A 79 2.73 -0.88 10.16
N LEU A 80 3.66 -1.26 9.28
CA LEU A 80 3.78 -0.70 7.92
C LEU A 80 2.52 -0.95 7.10
N GLY A 81 2.04 -2.19 7.10
CA GLY A 81 0.80 -2.53 6.40
C GLY A 81 -0.42 -1.79 6.96
N LEU A 82 -0.52 -1.66 8.29
CA LEU A 82 -1.59 -0.90 8.95
C LEU A 82 -1.58 0.58 8.54
N LEU A 83 -0.39 1.19 8.50
CA LEU A 83 -0.22 2.58 8.09
C LEU A 83 -0.66 2.79 6.64
N ILE A 84 -0.25 1.92 5.72
CA ILE A 84 -0.68 2.00 4.30
C ILE A 84 -2.20 1.82 4.20
N THR A 85 -2.78 0.89 4.96
CA THR A 85 -4.22 0.65 4.98
C THR A 85 -5.01 1.87 5.48
N LEU A 86 -4.53 2.51 6.54
CA LEU A 86 -5.08 3.78 7.06
C LEU A 86 -5.00 4.91 6.04
N LEU A 87 -3.85 5.08 5.38
CA LEU A 87 -3.69 6.07 4.31
C LEU A 87 -4.68 5.81 3.17
N CYS A 88 -4.83 4.54 2.77
CA CYS A 88 -5.79 4.15 1.72
C CYS A 88 -7.24 4.53 2.12
N PHE A 89 -7.68 4.19 3.33
CA PHE A 89 -9.01 4.57 3.81
C PHE A 89 -9.19 6.09 3.88
N SER A 90 -8.18 6.83 4.34
CA SER A 90 -8.26 8.29 4.40
C SER A 90 -8.39 8.92 3.01
N ALA A 91 -7.69 8.37 2.01
CA ALA A 91 -7.79 8.81 0.62
C ALA A 91 -9.17 8.48 0.02
N LEU A 92 -9.71 7.29 0.32
CA LEU A 92 -11.05 6.89 -0.11
C LEU A 92 -12.15 7.77 0.50
N ILE A 93 -12.05 8.08 1.79
CA ILE A 93 -12.97 9.03 2.45
C ILE A 93 -12.87 10.38 1.75
N LYS A 94 -11.65 10.91 1.57
CA LYS A 94 -11.48 12.20 0.88
C LYS A 94 -12.12 12.18 -0.51
N LEU A 95 -11.95 11.10 -1.27
CA LEU A 95 -12.52 10.94 -2.61
C LEU A 95 -14.05 10.81 -2.59
N ALA A 96 -14.64 10.16 -1.60
CA ALA A 96 -16.08 9.99 -1.47
C ALA A 96 -16.81 11.27 -1.01
N PHE A 97 -16.12 12.14 -0.28
CA PHE A 97 -16.64 13.40 0.26
C PHE A 97 -16.15 14.65 -0.50
N THR A 98 -15.47 14.46 -1.64
CA THR A 98 -15.12 15.53 -2.61
C THR A 98 -16.17 15.55 -3.72
#